data_AF-A0A524KE68-F1
#
_entry.id   AF-A0A524KE68-F1
#
_cell.length_a   1.000
_cell.length_b   1.000
_cell.length_c   1.000
_cell.angle_alpha   90.00
_cell.angle_beta   90.00
_cell.angle_gamma   90.00
#
_symmetry.space_group_name_H-M   'P 1'
#
loop_
_entity.id
_entity.type
_entity.pdbx_description
1 polymer ?
#
loop_
_entity_poly.entity_id
_entity_poly.type
_entity_poly.pdbx_seq_one_letter_code
_entity_poly.pdbx_strand_id
1 'polypeptide(L)'
;MVSPEEAKVVLSRSGSFVKAFHRKTPEIEGVPDSIIEKIVAEGVSASPLAEIEREIERFREFERAGLNEIALCLYDDPEASIRVIGERVVPALHN
;
A
#
# COMPACT_ATOMS: atom_id res chain seq x y z
N MET A 1 -13.02 2.10 -2.21
CA MET A 1 -13.18 1.89 -0.75
C MET A 1 -14.14 0.72 -0.48
N VAL A 2 -13.95 -0.02 0.62
CA VAL A 2 -14.85 -1.11 1.05
C VAL A 2 -16.22 -0.58 1.52
N SER A 3 -17.29 -1.36 1.34
CA SER A 3 -18.63 -1.01 1.83
C SER A 3 -18.77 -1.20 3.35
N PRO A 4 -19.81 -0.65 3.99
CA PRO A 4 -20.08 -0.90 5.41
C PRO A 4 -20.25 -2.39 5.75
N GLU A 5 -20.85 -3.18 4.87
CA GLU A 5 -21.01 -4.63 5.03
C GLU A 5 -19.66 -5.35 4.92
N GLU A 6 -18.84 -4.98 3.94
CA GLU A 6 -17.48 -5.51 3.78
C GLU A 6 -16.60 -5.16 4.98
N ALA A 7 -16.72 -3.94 5.51
CA ALA A 7 -16.02 -3.51 6.72
C ALA A 7 -16.39 -4.37 7.95
N LYS A 8 -17.66 -4.77 8.10
CA LYS A 8 -18.08 -5.70 9.18
C LYS A 8 -17.39 -7.05 9.05
N VAL A 9 -17.23 -7.57 7.83
CA VAL A 9 -16.49 -8.81 7.57
C VAL A 9 -15.05 -8.67 8.05
N VAL A 10 -14.35 -7.62 7.63
CA VAL A 10 -12.96 -7.34 8.02
C VAL A 10 -12.80 -7.27 9.54
N LEU A 11 -13.63 -6.47 10.20
CA LEU A 11 -13.55 -6.26 11.65
C LEU A 11 -13.86 -7.54 12.44
N SER A 12 -14.86 -8.31 12.01
CA SER A 12 -15.20 -9.60 12.65
C SER A 12 -14.11 -10.67 12.48
N ARG A 13 -13.19 -10.48 11.52
CA ARG A 13 -12.10 -11.40 11.18
C ARG A 13 -10.71 -10.84 11.51
N SER A 14 -10.60 -9.82 12.35
CA SER A 14 -9.32 -9.20 12.75
C SER A 14 -8.25 -10.22 13.18
N GLY A 15 -8.64 -11.28 13.91
CA GLY A 15 -7.74 -12.38 14.28
C GLY A 15 -7.16 -13.15 13.09
N SER A 16 -7.89 -13.29 11.98
CA SER A 16 -7.38 -13.90 10.74
C SER A 16 -6.27 -13.06 10.11
N PHE A 17 -6.42 -11.73 10.09
CA PHE A 17 -5.37 -10.82 9.60
C PHE A 17 -4.10 -10.92 10.45
N VAL A 18 -4.25 -10.92 11.79
CA VAL A 18 -3.11 -11.07 12.70
C VAL A 18 -2.41 -12.41 12.47
N LYS A 19 -3.16 -13.51 12.30
CA LYS A 19 -2.58 -14.82 12.00
C LYS A 19 -1.83 -14.83 10.66
N ALA A 20 -2.44 -14.25 9.61
CA ALA A 20 -1.83 -14.17 8.28
C ALA A 20 -0.51 -13.38 8.31
N PHE A 21 -0.51 -12.24 9.01
CA PHE A 21 0.69 -11.42 9.23
C PHE A 21 1.81 -12.20 9.92
N HIS A 22 1.53 -12.88 11.03
CA HIS A 22 2.54 -13.68 11.74
C HIS A 22 3.08 -14.84 10.90
N ARG A 23 2.24 -15.41 10.03
CA ARG A 23 2.61 -16.50 9.11
C ARG A 23 3.27 -16.02 7.82
N LYS A 24 3.32 -14.70 7.58
CA LYS A 24 3.79 -14.10 6.32
C LYS A 24 3.11 -14.70 5.09
N THR A 25 1.80 -14.92 5.17
CA THR A 25 0.99 -15.45 4.05
C THR A 25 0.02 -14.40 3.54
N PRO A 26 -0.23 -14.32 2.22
CA PRO A 26 -1.30 -13.47 1.67
C PRO A 26 -2.70 -14.03 1.97
N GLU A 27 -2.83 -15.29 2.37
CA GLU A 27 -4.12 -15.94 2.60
C GLU A 27 -4.74 -15.53 3.95
N ILE A 28 -5.87 -14.83 3.91
CA ILE A 28 -6.60 -14.40 5.09
C ILE A 28 -7.89 -15.23 5.22
N GLU A 29 -7.86 -16.20 6.13
CA GLU A 29 -8.96 -17.14 6.34
C GLU A 29 -10.30 -16.43 6.60
N GLY A 30 -11.28 -16.72 5.72
CA GLY A 30 -12.65 -16.23 5.85
C GLY A 30 -12.87 -14.79 5.37
N VAL A 31 -11.92 -14.22 4.63
CA VAL A 31 -12.06 -12.90 3.98
C VAL A 31 -11.90 -13.07 2.47
N PRO A 32 -12.91 -12.68 1.65
CA PRO A 32 -12.80 -12.73 0.19
C PRO A 32 -11.68 -11.84 -0.35
N ASP A 33 -10.96 -12.32 -1.36
CA ASP A 33 -9.86 -11.60 -2.01
C ASP A 33 -10.30 -10.24 -2.56
N SER A 34 -11.52 -10.13 -3.08
CA SER A 34 -12.06 -8.86 -3.61
C SER A 34 -12.15 -7.75 -2.55
N ILE A 35 -12.30 -8.10 -1.26
CA ILE A 35 -12.24 -7.12 -0.16
C ILE A 35 -10.79 -6.72 0.09
N ILE A 36 -9.87 -7.68 0.07
CA ILE A 36 -8.43 -7.43 0.25
C ILE A 36 -7.90 -6.53 -0.86
N GLU A 37 -8.22 -6.84 -2.12
CA GLU A 37 -7.85 -6.05 -3.30
C GLU A 37 -8.32 -4.59 -3.18
N LYS A 38 -9.56 -4.35 -2.73
CA LYS A 38 -10.08 -2.99 -2.49
C LYS A 38 -9.30 -2.26 -1.39
N ILE A 39 -8.94 -2.95 -0.30
CA ILE A 39 -8.16 -2.35 0.79
C ILE A 39 -6.76 -2.00 0.31
N VAL A 40 -6.11 -2.89 -0.44
CA VAL A 40 -4.77 -2.66 -0.99
C VAL A 40 -4.79 -1.52 -1.99
N ALA A 41 -5.72 -1.51 -2.94
CA ALA A 41 -5.78 -0.50 -4.00
C ALA A 41 -6.01 0.93 -3.47
N GLU A 42 -6.76 1.07 -2.38
CA GLU A 42 -7.21 2.38 -1.88
C GLU A 42 -6.50 2.81 -0.59
N GLY A 43 -6.09 1.86 0.24
CA GLY A 43 -5.56 2.09 1.59
C GLY A 43 -4.05 1.84 1.73
N VAL A 44 -3.38 1.36 0.68
CA VAL A 44 -1.95 1.03 0.73
C VAL A 44 -1.25 1.61 -0.50
N SER A 45 -0.09 2.23 -0.29
CA SER A 45 0.88 2.50 -1.36
C SER A 45 2.05 1.56 -1.14
N ALA A 46 2.05 0.47 -1.90
CA ALA A 46 3.09 -0.54 -1.93
C ALA A 46 3.11 -1.13 -3.33
N SER A 47 4.29 -1.23 -3.93
CA SER A 47 4.41 -1.58 -5.34
C SER A 47 5.78 -2.20 -5.63
N PRO A 48 5.86 -3.21 -6.51
CA PRO A 48 7.14 -3.65 -7.05
C PRO A 48 7.76 -2.53 -7.90
N LEU A 49 9.08 -2.57 -8.08
CA LEU A 49 9.80 -1.59 -8.90
C LEU A 49 9.26 -1.47 -10.33
N ALA A 50 8.74 -2.56 -10.90
CA ALA A 50 8.14 -2.58 -12.24
C ALA A 50 6.92 -1.67 -12.39
N GLU A 51 6.28 -1.31 -11.28
CA GLU A 51 5.03 -0.54 -11.23
C GLU A 51 5.23 0.83 -10.55
N ILE A 52 6.48 1.30 -10.47
CA ILE A 52 6.84 2.56 -9.79
C ILE A 52 6.14 3.79 -10.37
N GLU A 53 5.89 3.82 -11.69
CA GLU A 53 5.23 4.93 -12.35
C GLU A 53 3.77 5.12 -11.86
N ARG A 54 3.09 4.02 -11.50
CA ARG A 54 1.75 4.12 -10.89
C ARG A 54 1.81 4.80 -9.53
N GLU A 55 2.82 4.47 -8.71
CA GLU A 55 2.97 5.10 -7.39
C GLU A 55 3.37 6.56 -7.49
N ILE A 56 4.22 6.92 -8.46
CA ILE A 56 4.54 8.33 -8.76
C ILE A 56 3.26 9.11 -9.08
N GLU A 57 2.37 8.57 -9.92
CA GLU A 57 1.11 9.26 -10.21
C GLU A 57 0.21 9.37 -8.97
N ARG A 58 0.13 8.32 -8.15
CA ARG A 58 -0.56 8.38 -6.86
C ARG A 58 0.00 9.48 -5.95
N PHE A 59 1.33 9.64 -5.89
CA PHE A 59 1.95 10.71 -5.10
C PHE A 59 1.64 12.10 -5.64
N ARG A 60 1.55 12.26 -6.96
CA ARG A 60 1.06 13.51 -7.58
C ARG A 60 -0.41 13.77 -7.28
N GLU A 61 -1.25 12.73 -7.22
CA GLU A 61 -2.64 12.88 -6.75
C GLU A 61 -2.70 13.39 -5.31
N PHE A 62 -1.84 12.86 -4.43
CA PHE A 62 -1.74 13.33 -3.05
C PHE A 62 -1.29 14.80 -2.99
N GLU A 63 -0.29 15.18 -3.77
CA GLU A 63 0.15 16.58 -3.90
C GLU A 63 -0.99 17.49 -4.36
N ARG A 64 -1.73 17.10 -5.43
CA ARG A 64 -2.90 17.83 -5.92
C ARG A 64 -4.01 17.96 -4.88
N ALA A 65 -4.14 16.98 -3.99
CA ALA A 65 -5.06 17.01 -2.85
C ALA A 65 -4.55 17.86 -1.68
N GLY A 66 -3.32 18.39 -1.74
CA GLY A 66 -2.72 19.27 -0.73
C GLY A 66 -1.81 18.56 0.27
N LEU A 67 -1.45 17.29 0.06
CA LEU A 67 -0.44 16.61 0.86
C LEU A 67 0.96 17.15 0.49
N ASN A 68 1.77 17.47 1.49
CA ASN A 68 3.11 18.04 1.30
C ASN A 68 4.26 17.09 1.70
N GLU A 69 3.98 16.06 2.50
CA GLU A 69 4.98 15.12 3.02
C GLU A 69 4.45 13.68 2.96
N ILE A 70 5.34 12.74 2.60
CA ILE A 70 5.05 11.30 2.56
C ILE A 70 6.13 10.56 3.36
N ALA A 71 5.71 9.80 4.38
CA ALA A 71 6.58 8.91 5.12
C ALA A 71 6.52 7.49 4.53
N LEU A 72 7.61 7.03 3.94
CA LEU A 72 7.72 5.68 3.38
C LEU A 72 8.35 4.72 4.39
N CYS A 73 7.70 3.57 4.61
CA CYS A 73 8.27 2.48 5.37
C CYS A 73 9.06 1.56 4.43
N LEU A 74 10.34 1.36 4.72
CA LEU A 74 11.23 0.53 3.91
C LEU A 74 11.23 -0.91 4.43
N TYR A 75 11.04 -1.86 3.53
CA TYR A 75 11.05 -3.30 3.83
C TYR A 75 12.19 -3.98 3.07
N ASP A 76 12.59 -5.17 3.54
CA ASP A 76 13.61 -6.05 2.96
C ASP A 76 15.00 -5.41 2.78
N ASP A 77 15.24 -4.70 1.67
CA ASP A 77 16.51 -4.02 1.36
C ASP A 77 16.31 -2.48 1.37
N PRO A 78 16.56 -1.84 2.53
CA PRO A 78 16.44 -0.39 2.65
C PRO A 78 17.40 0.38 1.75
N GLU A 79 18.62 -0.12 1.49
CA GLU A 79 19.60 0.60 0.69
C GLU A 79 19.15 0.67 -0.76
N ALA A 80 18.75 -0.47 -1.33
CA ALA A 80 18.20 -0.51 -2.69
C ALA A 80 16.94 0.37 -2.81
N SER A 81 16.07 0.33 -1.79
CA SER A 81 14.85 1.15 -1.77
C SER A 81 15.17 2.66 -1.73
N ILE A 82 16.14 3.09 -0.92
CA ILE A 82 16.56 4.50 -0.86
C ILE A 82 17.14 4.97 -2.20
N ARG A 83 17.96 4.14 -2.86
CA ARG A 83 18.50 4.45 -4.20
C ARG A 83 17.38 4.66 -5.21
N VAL A 84 16.43 3.73 -5.27
CA VAL A 84 15.25 3.85 -6.15
C VAL A 84 14.47 5.13 -5.88
N ILE A 85 14.22 5.46 -4.61
CA ILE A 85 13.50 6.69 -4.24
C ILE A 85 14.26 7.92 -4.74
N GLY A 86 15.57 8.00 -4.51
CA GLY A 86 16.40 9.12 -4.94
C GLY A 86 16.53 9.26 -6.46
N GLU A 87 16.59 8.14 -7.18
CA GLU A 87 16.80 8.13 -8.64
C GLU A 87 15.51 8.27 -9.45
N ARG A 88 14.37 7.81 -8.91
CA ARG A 88 13.11 7.69 -9.68
C ARG A 88 11.95 8.47 -9.09
N VAL A 89 11.80 8.50 -7.77
CA VAL A 89 10.63 9.11 -7.11
C VAL A 89 10.84 10.60 -6.88
N VAL A 90 11.92 10.98 -6.20
CA VAL A 90 12.21 12.39 -5.87
C VAL A 90 12.26 13.28 -7.12
N PRO A 91 12.96 12.90 -8.21
CA PRO A 91 13.01 13.73 -9.42
C PRO A 91 11.66 13.86 -10.13
N ALA A 92 10.72 12.95 -9.91
CA ALA A 92 9.40 13.00 -10.55
C ALA A 92 8.37 13.89 -9.82
N LEU A 93 8.71 14.30 -8.59
CA LEU A 93 7.87 15.12 -7.69
C LEU A 93 8.47 16.50 -7.39
N HIS A 94 9.78 16.68 -7.57
CA HIS A 94 10.41 18.00 -7.49
C HIS A 94 10.53 18.61 -8.90
N ASN A 95 9.70 19.62 -9.20
CA ASN A 95 9.89 20.54 -10.32
C ASN A 95 10.37 21.90 -9.82
#